data_AF-A0A3D1U1Z1-F1
#
_entry.id   AF-A0A3D1U1Z1-F1
#
_cell.length_a   1.000
_cell.length_b   1.000
_cell.length_c   1.000
_cell.angle_alpha   90.00
_cell.angle_beta   90.00
_cell.angle_gamma   90.00
#
_symmetry.space_group_name_H-M   'P 1'
#
loop_
_entity.id
_entity.type
_entity.pdbx_description
1 polymer ?
#
loop_
_entity_poly.entity_id
_entity_poly.type
_entity_poly.pdbx_seq_one_letter_code
_entity_poly.pdbx_strand_id
1 'polypeptide(L)'
;MKHGGSPSSGQERAGGSRSTTVPQLEFRIGDVVQLRKPHPCGGTIWKVVRLGADIGFVCATCGRRVLLARSTAERRVKKFLEHGPVIGIAFSDAAD
;
A
#
# COMPACT_ATOMS: atom_id res chain seq x y z
N MET A 1 -7.86 -42.16 51.89
CA MET A 1 -7.52 -40.77 52.27
C MET A 1 -6.06 -40.47 51.94
N LYS A 2 -5.77 -40.02 50.71
CA LYS A 2 -4.72 -39.05 50.32
C LYS A 2 -5.09 -38.59 48.90
N HIS A 3 -5.15 -37.28 48.73
CA HIS A 3 -5.67 -36.56 47.59
C HIS A 3 -4.54 -36.15 46.61
N GLY A 4 -4.95 -35.79 45.39
CA GLY A 4 -4.21 -34.87 44.52
C GLY A 4 -3.25 -35.57 43.56
N GLY A 5 -3.22 -35.25 42.27
CA GLY A 5 -3.91 -34.23 41.51
C GLY A 5 -3.29 -34.23 40.11
N SER A 6 -4.11 -34.16 39.07
CA SER A 6 -3.65 -33.88 37.71
C SER A 6 -3.01 -32.50 37.66
N PRO A 7 -2.05 -32.30 36.75
CA PRO A 7 -2.21 -31.15 35.88
C PRO A 7 -2.06 -31.51 34.39
N SER A 8 -3.11 -31.14 33.67
CA SER A 8 -3.09 -30.83 32.24
C SER A 8 -2.21 -29.60 31.98
N SER A 9 -1.73 -29.49 30.73
CA SER A 9 -1.32 -28.28 29.99
C SER A 9 0.16 -28.35 29.56
N GLY A 10 0.54 -27.98 28.35
CA GLY A 10 -0.19 -27.26 27.31
C GLY A 10 0.34 -27.63 25.93
N GLN A 11 -0.57 -27.74 24.98
CA GLN A 11 -0.23 -27.77 23.56
C GLN A 11 0.33 -26.40 23.18
N GLU A 12 1.61 -26.38 22.87
CA GLU A 12 2.35 -25.24 22.35
C GLU A 12 1.89 -25.01 20.89
N ARG A 13 0.95 -24.08 20.69
CA ARG A 13 0.53 -23.67 19.34
C ARG A 13 1.60 -22.74 18.76
N ALA A 14 2.53 -23.31 18.01
CA ALA A 14 3.45 -22.56 17.15
C ALA A 14 2.66 -21.84 16.04
N GLY A 15 2.37 -20.55 16.25
CA GLY A 15 1.78 -19.66 15.25
C GLY A 15 2.84 -19.21 14.24
N GLY A 16 2.94 -19.90 13.10
CA GLY A 16 3.79 -19.50 11.98
C GLY A 16 3.36 -18.16 11.39
N SER A 17 4.27 -17.18 11.39
CA SER A 17 4.13 -15.91 10.70
C SER A 17 4.20 -16.15 9.18
N ARG A 18 3.03 -16.16 8.52
CA ARG A 18 2.95 -16.25 7.06
C ARG A 18 3.33 -14.89 6.45
N SER A 19 4.59 -14.74 6.06
CA SER A 19 5.06 -13.64 5.20
C SER A 19 4.33 -13.72 3.86
N THR A 20 3.29 -12.90 3.70
CA THR A 20 2.61 -12.74 2.42
C THR A 20 3.43 -11.76 1.61
N THR A 21 4.25 -12.27 0.69
CA THR A 21 5.00 -11.46 -0.29
C THR A 21 4.01 -10.79 -1.24
N VAL A 22 3.46 -9.64 -0.83
CA VAL A 22 2.70 -8.77 -1.72
C VAL A 22 3.71 -8.09 -2.64
N PRO A 23 3.57 -8.19 -3.97
CA PRO A 23 4.47 -7.50 -4.89
C PRO A 23 4.43 -6.00 -4.59
N GLN A 24 5.59 -5.45 -4.23
CA GLN A 24 5.74 -4.04 -3.92
C GLN A 24 5.60 -3.25 -5.22
N LEU A 25 4.53 -2.47 -5.35
CA LEU A 25 4.32 -1.63 -6.52
C LEU A 25 5.02 -0.29 -6.27
N GLU A 26 5.85 0.14 -7.22
CA GLU A 26 6.50 1.45 -7.15
C GLU A 26 5.50 2.52 -7.59
N PHE A 27 5.22 3.47 -6.69
CA PHE A 27 4.42 4.65 -6.98
C PHE A 27 5.32 5.88 -7.06
N ARG A 28 5.00 6.79 -7.99
CA ARG A 28 5.65 8.09 -8.15
C ARG A 28 4.62 9.20 -7.96
N ILE A 29 5.06 10.33 -7.41
CA ILE A 29 4.22 11.53 -7.40
C ILE A 29 3.95 11.92 -8.85
N GLY A 30 2.68 12.15 -9.17
CA GLY A 30 2.26 12.48 -10.52
C GLY A 30 1.80 11.28 -11.36
N ASP A 31 2.02 10.04 -10.91
CA ASP A 31 1.45 8.86 -11.59
C ASP A 31 -0.06 9.02 -11.78
N VAL A 32 -0.54 8.61 -12.96
CA VAL A 32 -1.97 8.48 -13.24
C VAL A 32 -2.29 7.01 -13.33
N VAL A 33 -3.21 6.54 -12.49
CA VAL A 33 -3.58 5.14 -12.38
C VAL A 33 -5.08 4.95 -12.56
N GLN A 34 -5.45 3.76 -13.03
CA GLN A 34 -6.82 3.29 -12.95
C GLN A 34 -6.97 2.38 -11.73
N LEU A 35 -7.92 2.69 -10.85
CA LEU A 35 -8.26 1.81 -9.72
C LEU A 35 -9.39 0.85 -10.12
N ARG A 36 -9.39 -0.35 -9.53
CA ARG A 36 -10.42 -1.40 -9.71
C ARG A 36 -11.77 -0.98 -9.14
N LYS A 37 -11.78 -0.25 -8.02
CA LYS A 37 -13.00 0.30 -7.43
C LYS A 37 -13.20 1.74 -7.90
N PRO A 38 -14.39 2.10 -8.41
CA PRO A 38 -14.69 3.48 -8.77
C PRO A 38 -14.80 4.36 -7.52
N HIS A 39 -14.54 5.65 -7.69
CA HIS A 39 -14.93 6.66 -6.72
C HIS A 39 -16.47 6.73 -6.63
N PRO A 40 -17.08 7.13 -5.50
CA PRO A 40 -18.51 7.44 -5.41
C PRO A 40 -19.05 8.39 -6.50
N CYS A 41 -18.20 9.20 -7.15
CA CYS A 41 -18.63 10.03 -8.30
C CYS A 41 -18.66 9.27 -9.65
N GLY A 42 -18.31 7.99 -9.69
CA GLY A 42 -18.18 7.18 -10.92
C GLY A 42 -16.80 7.19 -11.58
N GLY A 43 -15.89 8.10 -11.19
CA GLY A 43 -14.54 8.18 -11.75
C GLY A 43 -13.66 6.98 -11.37
N THR A 44 -12.89 6.46 -12.34
CA THR A 44 -11.92 5.36 -12.11
C THR A 44 -10.46 5.78 -12.26
N ILE A 45 -10.22 7.01 -12.71
CA ILE A 45 -8.90 7.58 -12.95
C ILE A 45 -8.48 8.43 -11.76
N TRP A 46 -7.25 8.20 -11.31
CA TRP A 46 -6.71 8.80 -10.11
C TRP A 46 -5.28 9.25 -10.32
N LYS A 47 -4.94 10.42 -9.81
CA LYS A 47 -3.57 10.94 -9.79
C LYS A 47 -2.95 10.71 -8.41
N VAL A 48 -1.75 10.13 -8.36
CA VAL A 48 -0.95 10.01 -7.14
C VAL A 48 -0.39 11.38 -6.79
N VAL A 49 -0.68 11.83 -5.57
CA VAL A 49 -0.32 13.18 -5.09
C VAL A 49 0.43 13.16 -3.76
N ARG A 50 0.59 11.98 -3.15
CA ARG A 50 1.35 11.78 -1.92
C ARG A 50 1.92 10.36 -1.90
N LEU A 51 3.19 10.25 -1.52
CA LEU A 51 3.87 8.99 -1.23
C LEU A 51 4.15 8.91 0.28
N GLY A 52 4.06 7.71 0.84
CA GLY A 52 4.28 7.45 2.26
C GLY A 52 3.69 6.11 2.67
N ALA A 53 3.37 5.97 3.97
CA ALA A 53 2.62 4.81 4.48
C ALA A 53 1.23 4.72 3.84
N ASP A 54 0.58 5.87 3.64
CA ASP A 54 -0.62 6.03 2.83
C ASP A 54 -0.30 6.72 1.51
N ILE A 55 -0.86 6.19 0.44
CA ILE A 55 -0.79 6.77 -0.89
C ILE A 55 -1.99 7.70 -1.05
N GLY A 56 -1.71 8.96 -1.36
CA GLY A 56 -2.75 9.96 -1.62
C GLY A 56 -3.14 9.95 -3.09
N PHE A 57 -4.44 9.88 -3.35
CA PHE A 57 -5.01 9.92 -4.70
C PHE A 57 -5.97 11.09 -4.83
N VAL A 58 -5.97 11.74 -5.99
CA VAL A 58 -6.99 12.72 -6.39
C VAL A 58 -7.77 12.17 -7.56
N CYS A 59 -9.10 12.16 -7.45
CA CYS A 59 -9.97 11.72 -8.53
C CYS A 59 -9.90 12.71 -9.70
N ALA A 60 -9.56 12.23 -10.91
CA ALA A 60 -9.46 13.09 -12.09
C ALA A 60 -10.82 13.65 -12.55
N THR A 61 -11.93 13.03 -12.13
CA THR A 61 -13.29 13.46 -12.52
C THR A 61 -13.86 14.54 -11.61
N CYS A 62 -13.61 14.50 -10.29
CA CYS A 62 -14.25 15.40 -9.33
C CYS A 62 -13.28 16.14 -8.40
N GLY A 63 -11.98 15.91 -8.51
CA GLY A 63 -10.95 16.59 -7.71
C GLY A 63 -10.87 16.18 -6.23
N ARG A 64 -11.76 15.32 -5.73
CA ARG A 64 -11.72 14.87 -4.33
C ARG A 64 -10.51 13.98 -4.05
N ARG A 65 -9.89 14.20 -2.89
CA ARG A 65 -8.72 13.45 -2.42
C ARG A 65 -9.14 12.30 -1.49
N VAL A 66 -8.48 11.16 -1.62
CA VAL A 66 -8.55 10.04 -0.67
C VAL A 66 -7.15 9.59 -0.28
N LEU A 67 -7.02 9.03 0.92
CA LEU A 67 -5.81 8.36 1.39
C LEU A 67 -6.10 6.86 1.45
N LEU A 68 -5.22 6.06 0.87
CA LEU A 68 -5.29 4.60 0.95
C LEU A 68 -3.97 4.08 1.50
N ALA A 69 -4.02 3.21 2.51
CA ALA A 69 -2.84 2.46 2.94
C ALA A 69 -2.16 1.80 1.74
N ARG A 70 -0.82 1.81 1.71
CA ARG A 70 -0.03 1.34 0.56
C ARG A 70 -0.48 -0.05 0.06
N SER A 71 -0.60 -1.03 0.94
CA SER A 71 -1.03 -2.39 0.56
C SER A 71 -2.45 -2.45 -0.02
N THR A 72 -3.30 -1.48 0.32
CA THR A 72 -4.63 -1.34 -0.29
C THR A 72 -4.55 -0.67 -1.66
N ALA A 73 -3.70 0.35 -1.80
CA ALA A 73 -3.43 0.98 -3.08
C ALA A 73 -2.89 -0.04 -4.10
N GLU A 74 -1.85 -0.79 -3.74
CA GLU A 74 -1.21 -1.81 -4.57
C GLU A 74 -2.23 -2.85 -5.08
N ARG A 75 -3.08 -3.37 -4.19
CA ARG A 75 -4.15 -4.34 -4.57
C ARG A 75 -5.25 -3.73 -5.43
N ARG A 76 -5.54 -2.44 -5.26
CA ARG A 76 -6.62 -1.75 -5.98
C ARG A 76 -6.19 -1.17 -7.31
N VAL A 77 -4.90 -0.97 -7.56
CA VAL A 77 -4.43 -0.56 -8.89
C VAL A 77 -4.80 -1.66 -9.89
N LYS A 78 -5.45 -1.24 -10.98
CA LYS A 78 -5.74 -2.09 -12.13
C LYS A 78 -4.61 -1.97 -13.16
N LYS A 79 -4.20 -0.75 -13.46
CA LYS A 79 -3.08 -0.42 -14.36
C LYS A 79 -2.59 1.01 -14.13
N PHE A 80 -1.33 1.25 -14.49
CA PHE A 80 -0.80 2.60 -14.69
C PHE A 80 -1.22 3.10 -16.08
N LEU A 81 -1.62 4.36 -16.16
CA LEU A 81 -1.95 5.05 -17.39
C LEU A 81 -0.81 5.97 -17.81
N GLU A 82 -0.23 6.67 -16.84
CA GLU A 82 0.92 7.55 -17.02
C GLU A 82 1.83 7.46 -15.81
N HIS A 83 3.14 7.58 -16.03
CA HIS A 83 4.12 7.63 -14.97
C HIS A 83 4.53 9.07 -14.66
N GLY A 84 4.58 9.40 -13.36
CA GLY A 84 5.10 10.66 -12.87
C GLY A 84 6.61 10.78 -13.14
N PRO A 85 7.14 12.03 -13.13
CA PRO A 85 8.55 12.26 -13.38
C PRO A 85 9.42 11.53 -12.33
N VAL A 86 10.51 10.93 -12.78
CA VAL A 86 11.55 10.41 -11.90
C VAL A 86 12.32 11.61 -11.36
N ILE A 87 12.06 11.98 -10.11
CA ILE A 87 12.88 12.95 -9.38
C ILE A 87 14.18 12.26 -8.97
N GLY A 88 15.10 12.17 -9.92
CA GLY A 88 16.50 11.88 -9.61
C GLY A 88 17.07 13.07 -8.85
N ILE A 89 17.37 12.88 -7.57
CA ILE A 89 18.33 13.73 -6.89
C ILE A 89 19.68 13.52 -7.58
N ALA A 90 19.93 14.31 -8.63
CA ALA A 90 21.27 14.51 -9.15
C ALA A 90 22.03 15.24 -8.05
N PHE A 91 22.64 14.48 -7.14
CA PHE A 91 23.72 15.02 -6.33
C PHE A 91 24.85 15.30 -7.32
N SER A 92 24.94 16.56 -7.73
CA SER A 92 26.14 17.11 -8.35
C SER A 92 27.24 17.06 -7.29
N ASP A 93 27.95 15.93 -7.24
CA ASP A 93 29.26 15.82 -6.61
C ASP A 93 30.19 16.71 -7.45
N ALA A 94 30.19 18.00 -7.11
CA ALA A 94 31.15 18.96 -7.58
C ALA A 94 32.50 18.53 -6.99
N ALA A 95 33.42 18.17 -7.88
CA ALA A 95 34.81 17.95 -7.55
C ALA A 95 35.36 19.12 -6.72
N ASP A 96 35.82 18.83 -5.49
CA ASP A 96 36.94 19.50 -4.81
C ASP A 96 37.57 18.54 -3.79
#